data_AF-A0A444U3G0-F1
#
_entry.id   AF-A0A444U3G0-F1
#
_cell.length_a   1.000
_cell.length_b   1.000
_cell.length_c   1.000
_cell.angle_alpha   90.00
_cell.angle_beta   90.00
_cell.angle_gamma   90.00
#
_symmetry.space_group_name_H-M   'P 1'
#
loop_
_entity.id
_entity.type
_entity.pdbx_description
1 polymer ?
#
loop_
_entity_poly.entity_id
_entity_poly.type
_entity_poly.pdbx_seq_one_letter_code
_entity_poly.pdbx_strand_id
1 'polypeptide(L)'
;MKQNLYQAANTSQGAAEWLNTRGLRTVLEPTPVLEDAEEKLEESHQTVKTMERAMEKMKEELRRAKTEFSEKSRLGKRKLNEGSSKDQVTLSNMEAEKTELLCALNESNQKISILESELTAKDKILEERGSLKRENQELRTLTTQQSERLVECQREIEETQSELASLESILSQLNNREVEVGTINTKPSSSNHSLSSSLGNSSEQTKALVQDLRLQLSVKEAEIQKLQAESTFRKAAQHLSQTNQGSASSTQTELSSMKPEKKYQQLQPLILGLEEEKRRQESQIRKLQSQLVEAEAEICSLQTRMDQRTSQFQEIQNELLDKAAEANKLEQEMKKRNSQLSAMEKQLAEKSNAYSTAVSRTSDLELELMESNNQIQSLKRILKKEQKDILLAGENAQKLHIEQCKELEGKIEMLQSDVEQKQLKLKEQARILSILQQDSKAKHRRVESLESALAQTQKELEIKTKRNDEAFRDFQDQTEQAAEKIRYLEAALSTCKDELKFYLREVEDHKEHFEMQLQKKSEEVSKLEQELQKQKQAAKEELGNTEEKLRKVYQESEDKERQVV
;
A
#
# COMPACT_ATOMS: atom_id res chain seq x y z
N MET A 1 -12.04 66.01 38.68
CA MET A 1 -11.38 67.28 38.30
C MET A 1 -11.86 67.88 36.97
N LYS A 2 -13.11 67.65 36.54
CA LYS A 2 -13.77 68.40 35.44
C LYS A 2 -14.92 69.30 35.92
N GLN A 3 -15.13 69.39 37.24
CA GLN A 3 -16.19 70.17 37.87
C GLN A 3 -15.72 71.50 38.48
N ASN A 4 -14.39 71.71 38.62
CA ASN A 4 -13.80 72.96 39.14
C ASN A 4 -13.26 73.91 38.05
N LEU A 5 -13.27 73.49 36.77
CA LEU A 5 -12.83 74.37 35.66
C LEU A 5 -13.99 75.19 35.06
N TYR A 6 -15.24 74.85 35.37
CA TYR A 6 -16.41 75.62 34.93
C TYR A 6 -16.78 76.79 35.86
N GLN A 7 -16.17 76.88 37.05
CA GLN A 7 -16.40 77.99 37.99
C GLN A 7 -15.35 79.11 37.91
N ALA A 8 -14.20 78.88 37.27
CA ALA A 8 -13.18 79.91 37.06
C ALA A 8 -13.38 80.75 35.78
N ALA A 9 -14.20 80.27 34.83
CA ALA A 9 -14.48 80.98 33.58
C ALA A 9 -15.59 82.05 33.71
N ASN A 10 -16.46 81.96 34.73
CA ASN A 10 -17.53 82.93 34.97
C ASN A 10 -17.11 84.17 35.77
N THR A 11 -15.87 84.22 36.28
CA THR A 11 -15.33 85.41 36.96
C THR A 11 -14.43 86.27 36.07
N SER A 12 -14.00 85.79 34.89
CA SER A 12 -13.24 86.63 33.95
C SER A 12 -14.14 87.46 33.01
N GLN A 13 -15.37 87.00 32.75
CA GLN A 13 -16.31 87.73 31.90
C GLN A 13 -16.93 88.96 32.60
N GLY A 14 -17.02 88.94 33.93
CA GLY A 14 -17.43 90.10 34.75
C GLY A 14 -16.33 91.15 34.97
N ALA A 15 -15.06 90.81 34.78
CA ALA A 15 -13.95 91.77 34.88
C ALA A 15 -13.75 92.59 33.58
N ALA A 16 -14.19 92.07 32.43
CA ALA A 16 -14.12 92.77 31.16
C ALA A 16 -15.18 93.89 31.01
N GLU A 17 -16.34 93.76 31.68
CA GLU A 17 -17.35 94.83 31.72
C GLU A 17 -16.99 95.98 32.68
N TRP A 18 -16.14 95.72 33.69
CA TRP A 18 -15.70 96.74 34.66
C TRP A 18 -14.62 97.69 34.10
N LEU A 19 -13.88 97.29 33.06
CA LEU A 19 -12.86 98.14 32.43
C LEU A 19 -13.40 98.98 31.25
N ASN A 20 -14.60 98.69 30.75
CA ASN A 20 -15.17 99.42 29.61
C ASN A 20 -15.90 100.72 30.00
N THR A 21 -16.11 100.97 31.31
CA THR A 21 -16.86 102.11 31.83
C THR A 21 -15.99 103.32 32.24
N ARG A 22 -14.66 103.28 32.05
CA ARG A 22 -13.77 104.34 32.56
C ARG A 22 -12.82 105.02 31.56
N GLY A 23 -13.15 105.02 30.27
CA GLY A 23 -12.73 106.06 29.32
C GLY A 23 -11.24 106.47 29.37
N LEU A 24 -10.32 105.50 29.44
CA LEU A 24 -8.88 105.72 29.41
C LEU A 24 -8.23 104.76 28.42
N ARG A 25 -8.38 105.07 27.14
CA ARG A 25 -7.40 104.68 26.13
C ARG A 25 -6.97 105.94 25.37
N THR A 26 -6.31 106.82 26.11
CA THR A 26 -5.39 107.80 25.55
C THR A 26 -4.23 107.03 24.91
N VAL A 27 -4.09 107.21 23.59
CA VAL A 27 -2.84 107.29 22.82
C VAL A 27 -1.63 106.68 23.53
N LEU A 28 -1.32 105.44 23.20
CA LEU A 28 0.01 104.86 23.35
C LEU A 28 0.38 104.38 21.94
N GLU A 29 1.21 105.19 21.28
CA GLU A 29 1.95 104.77 20.10
C GLU A 29 2.64 103.42 20.39
N PRO A 30 2.72 102.50 19.41
CA PRO A 30 3.54 101.31 19.55
C PRO A 30 4.99 101.77 19.69
N THR A 31 5.55 101.62 20.89
CA THR A 31 6.98 101.72 21.08
C THR A 31 7.63 100.47 20.49
N PRO A 32 8.83 100.57 19.87
CA PRO A 32 9.52 99.45 19.20
C PRO A 32 9.88 98.26 20.12
N VAL A 33 9.57 98.36 21.42
CA VAL A 33 9.72 97.29 22.42
C VAL A 33 8.50 96.36 22.46
N LEU A 34 7.31 96.83 22.06
CA LEU A 34 6.10 96.00 21.98
C LEU A 34 6.07 95.14 20.71
N GLU A 35 6.54 95.66 19.58
CA GLU A 35 6.66 94.88 18.33
C GLU A 35 7.69 93.74 18.45
N ASP A 36 8.86 93.99 19.07
CA ASP A 36 9.87 92.94 19.33
C ASP A 36 9.39 91.89 20.35
N ALA A 37 8.54 92.27 21.30
CA ALA A 37 7.93 91.34 22.25
C ALA A 37 6.81 90.50 21.61
N GLU A 38 6.01 91.08 20.72
CA GLU A 38 4.99 90.37 19.94
C GLU A 38 5.61 89.41 18.92
N GLU A 39 6.69 89.83 18.24
CA GLU A 39 7.43 88.98 17.30
C GLU A 39 8.08 87.79 18.03
N LYS A 40 8.74 88.01 19.18
CA LYS A 40 9.28 86.92 20.01
C LYS A 40 8.19 86.00 20.58
N LEU A 41 6.99 86.53 20.86
CA LEU A 41 5.86 85.73 21.32
C LEU A 41 5.31 84.86 20.18
N GLU A 42 5.23 85.38 18.96
CA GLU A 42 4.80 84.62 17.78
C GLU A 42 5.83 83.56 17.39
N GLU A 43 7.13 83.85 17.47
CA GLU A 43 8.20 82.86 17.30
C GLU A 43 8.16 81.76 18.36
N SER A 44 7.94 82.14 19.63
CA SER A 44 7.73 81.20 20.73
C SER A 44 6.47 80.34 20.52
N HIS A 45 5.38 80.93 20.04
CA HIS A 45 4.15 80.21 19.74
C HIS A 45 4.33 79.23 18.56
N GLN A 46 5.04 79.65 17.52
CA GLN A 46 5.34 78.80 16.37
C GLN A 46 6.30 77.65 16.73
N THR A 47 7.28 77.89 17.61
CA THR A 47 8.17 76.84 18.13
C THR A 47 7.44 75.85 19.06
N VAL A 48 6.52 76.33 19.91
CA VAL A 48 5.64 75.45 20.70
C VAL A 48 4.77 74.61 19.78
N LYS A 49 4.18 75.21 18.73
CA LYS A 49 3.34 74.49 17.76
C LYS A 49 4.13 73.45 16.96
N THR A 50 5.42 73.68 16.65
CA THR A 50 6.26 72.64 16.02
C THR A 50 6.64 71.56 17.02
N MET A 51 6.93 71.91 18.28
CA MET A 51 7.18 70.96 19.36
C MET A 51 5.95 70.08 19.67
N GLU A 52 4.74 70.63 19.69
CA GLU A 52 3.49 69.88 19.89
C GLU A 52 3.23 68.89 18.76
N ARG A 53 3.41 69.31 17.51
CA ARG A 53 3.33 68.40 16.36
C ARG A 53 4.38 67.28 16.43
N ALA A 54 5.59 67.59 16.91
CA ALA A 54 6.63 66.59 17.11
C ALA A 54 6.29 65.62 18.25
N MET A 55 5.78 66.11 19.37
CA MET A 55 5.30 65.28 20.48
C MET A 55 4.16 64.37 20.06
N GLU A 56 3.20 64.86 19.27
CA GLU A 56 2.07 64.05 18.82
C GLU A 56 2.49 62.98 17.82
N LYS A 57 3.46 63.27 16.94
CA LYS A 57 4.12 62.25 16.10
C LYS A 57 4.81 61.19 16.93
N MET A 58 5.58 61.58 17.95
CA MET A 58 6.26 60.63 18.85
C MET A 58 5.28 59.76 19.64
N LYS A 59 4.14 60.30 20.09
CA LYS A 59 3.09 59.52 20.75
C LYS A 59 2.43 58.52 19.81
N GLU A 60 2.18 58.90 18.57
CA GLU A 60 1.61 58.01 17.55
C GLU A 60 2.61 56.91 17.17
N GLU A 61 3.89 57.24 17.00
CA GLU A 61 4.96 56.25 16.81
C GLU A 61 5.07 55.30 18.00
N LEU A 62 4.97 55.79 19.23
CA LEU A 62 4.95 54.96 20.43
C LEU A 62 3.71 54.04 20.47
N ARG A 63 2.54 54.52 20.06
CA ARG A 63 1.34 53.68 19.92
C ARG A 63 1.54 52.59 18.88
N ARG A 64 2.09 52.92 17.71
CA ARG A 64 2.39 51.96 16.63
C ARG A 64 3.39 50.91 17.06
N ALA A 65 4.50 51.33 17.67
CA ALA A 65 5.51 50.41 18.21
C ALA A 65 4.91 49.46 19.27
N LYS A 66 4.01 49.98 20.12
CA LYS A 66 3.31 49.16 21.13
C LYS A 66 2.36 48.14 20.49
N THR A 67 1.60 48.52 19.48
CA THR A 67 0.71 47.60 18.75
C THR A 67 1.51 46.53 18.00
N GLU A 68 2.58 46.93 17.32
CA GLU A 68 3.47 46.01 16.60
C GLU A 68 4.16 45.01 17.55
N PHE A 69 4.62 45.48 18.71
CA PHE A 69 5.21 44.60 19.72
C PHE A 69 4.18 43.61 20.27
N SER A 70 2.95 44.06 20.54
CA SER A 70 1.86 43.21 21.00
C SER A 70 1.50 42.15 19.95
N GLU A 71 1.42 42.53 18.68
CA GLU A 71 1.15 41.60 17.58
C GLU A 71 2.29 40.60 17.36
N LYS A 72 3.56 41.05 17.36
CA LYS A 72 4.72 40.16 17.29
C LYS A 72 4.76 39.17 18.45
N SER A 73 4.45 39.61 19.66
CA SER A 73 4.36 38.73 20.83
C SER A 73 3.23 37.70 20.69
N ARG A 74 2.06 38.13 20.20
CA ARG A 74 0.92 37.24 19.95
C ARG A 74 1.21 36.23 18.84
N LEU A 75 1.87 36.65 17.77
CA LEU A 75 2.29 35.77 16.68
C LEU A 75 3.35 34.76 17.15
N GLY A 76 4.32 35.19 17.96
CA GLY A 76 5.32 34.33 18.57
C GLY A 76 4.69 33.25 19.45
N LYS A 77 3.72 33.62 20.30
CA LYS A 77 2.97 32.65 21.12
C LYS A 77 2.18 31.65 20.28
N ARG A 78 1.52 32.10 19.20
CA ARG A 78 0.80 31.19 18.29
C ARG A 78 1.72 30.19 17.60
N LYS A 79 2.86 30.65 17.07
CA LYS A 79 3.85 29.78 16.44
C LYS A 79 4.41 28.73 17.40
N LEU A 80 4.68 29.11 18.65
CA LEU A 80 5.13 28.17 19.68
C LEU A 80 4.04 27.16 20.05
N ASN A 81 2.79 27.58 20.17
CA ASN A 81 1.67 26.67 20.46
C ASN A 81 1.39 25.71 19.29
N GLU A 82 1.45 26.19 18.05
CA GLU A 82 1.30 25.35 16.86
C GLU A 82 2.44 24.33 16.74
N GLY A 83 3.69 24.74 17.03
CA GLY A 83 4.83 23.83 17.10
C GLY A 83 4.63 22.76 18.18
N SER A 84 4.35 23.18 19.42
CA SER A 84 4.10 22.26 20.53
C SER A 84 2.92 21.31 20.30
N SER A 85 1.86 21.78 19.64
CA SER A 85 0.70 20.94 19.30
C SER A 85 1.04 19.91 18.22
N LYS A 86 1.82 20.30 17.20
CA LYS A 86 2.31 19.36 16.18
C LYS A 86 3.22 18.31 16.81
N ASP A 87 4.16 18.72 17.66
CA ASP A 87 5.07 17.81 18.34
C ASP A 87 4.29 16.82 19.23
N GLN A 88 3.30 17.30 19.98
CA GLN A 88 2.42 16.45 20.79
C GLN A 88 1.63 15.44 19.96
N VAL A 89 1.10 15.82 18.81
CA VAL A 89 0.39 14.92 17.90
C VAL A 89 1.34 13.88 17.31
N THR A 90 2.54 14.29 16.89
CA THR A 90 3.55 13.34 16.40
C THR A 90 3.98 12.35 17.47
N LEU A 91 4.14 12.81 18.72
CA LEU A 91 4.49 11.94 19.85
C LEU A 91 3.37 10.93 20.13
N SER A 92 2.11 11.38 20.15
CA SER A 92 0.93 10.51 20.34
C SER A 92 0.79 9.47 19.23
N ASN A 93 1.10 9.82 17.98
CA ASN A 93 1.07 8.88 16.85
C ASN A 93 2.19 7.84 16.99
N MET A 94 3.41 8.26 17.33
CA MET A 94 4.53 7.35 17.56
C MET A 94 4.28 6.40 18.74
N GLU A 95 3.62 6.87 19.80
CA GLU A 95 3.20 6.03 20.92
C GLU A 95 2.15 5.00 20.50
N ALA A 96 1.16 5.40 19.69
CA ALA A 96 0.17 4.48 19.13
C ALA A 96 0.82 3.39 18.26
N GLU A 97 1.72 3.78 17.33
CA GLU A 97 2.48 2.83 16.52
C GLU A 97 3.33 1.89 17.37
N LYS A 98 3.99 2.40 18.42
CA LYS A 98 4.75 1.56 19.36
C LYS A 98 3.85 0.53 20.05
N THR A 99 2.65 0.94 20.48
CA THR A 99 1.71 -0.01 21.11
C THR A 99 1.19 -1.05 20.14
N GLU A 100 0.91 -0.66 18.89
CA GLU A 100 0.47 -1.59 17.83
C GLU A 100 1.57 -2.61 17.50
N LEU A 101 2.82 -2.16 17.35
CA LEU A 101 3.97 -3.04 17.14
C LEU A 101 4.20 -4.00 18.32
N LEU A 102 3.99 -3.55 19.55
CA LEU A 102 4.07 -4.40 20.74
C LEU A 102 2.95 -5.46 20.77
N CYS A 103 1.72 -5.10 20.41
CA CYS A 103 0.61 -6.04 20.28
C CYS A 103 0.91 -7.09 19.20
N ALA A 104 1.32 -6.66 18.00
CA ALA A 104 1.66 -7.57 16.91
C ALA A 104 2.83 -8.51 17.26
N LEU A 105 3.86 -7.99 17.96
CA LEU A 105 4.96 -8.82 18.44
C LEU A 105 4.49 -9.86 19.47
N ASN A 106 3.62 -9.48 20.38
CA ASN A 106 3.08 -10.39 21.38
C ASN A 106 2.20 -11.49 20.76
N GLU A 107 1.36 -11.14 19.78
CA GLU A 107 0.57 -12.11 18.99
C GLU A 107 1.48 -13.09 18.23
N SER A 108 2.54 -12.58 17.59
CA SER A 108 3.54 -13.42 16.91
C SER A 108 4.21 -14.38 17.89
N ASN A 109 4.64 -13.90 19.06
CA ASN A 109 5.25 -14.74 20.10
C ASN A 109 4.29 -15.81 20.64
N GLN A 110 3.01 -15.48 20.84
CA GLN A 110 1.99 -16.46 21.21
C GLN A 110 1.83 -17.53 20.14
N LYS A 111 1.81 -17.13 18.86
CA LYS A 111 1.73 -18.06 17.73
C LYS A 111 2.95 -18.97 17.65
N ILE A 112 4.15 -18.43 17.87
CA ILE A 112 5.39 -19.21 17.95
C ILE A 112 5.30 -20.24 19.08
N SER A 113 4.87 -19.84 20.27
CA SER A 113 4.74 -20.75 21.41
C SER A 113 3.76 -21.90 21.14
N ILE A 114 2.63 -21.64 20.47
CA ILE A 114 1.69 -22.67 20.05
C ILE A 114 2.35 -23.63 19.05
N LEU A 115 3.00 -23.10 18.02
CA LEU A 115 3.68 -23.91 17.01
C LEU A 115 4.82 -24.76 17.59
N GLU A 116 5.59 -24.22 18.55
CA GLU A 116 6.60 -24.98 19.29
C GLU A 116 5.97 -26.13 20.08
N SER A 117 4.85 -25.89 20.77
CA SER A 117 4.15 -26.94 21.50
C SER A 117 3.64 -28.06 20.57
N GLU A 118 3.09 -27.71 19.40
CA GLU A 118 2.65 -28.67 18.38
C GLU A 118 3.82 -29.46 17.81
N LEU A 119 4.98 -28.83 17.62
CA LEU A 119 6.18 -29.48 17.12
C LEU A 119 6.68 -30.52 18.11
N THR A 120 6.77 -30.16 19.40
CA THR A 120 7.16 -31.11 20.46
C THR A 120 6.19 -32.29 20.59
N ALA A 121 4.88 -32.06 20.38
CA ALA A 121 3.89 -33.13 20.37
C ALA A 121 4.08 -34.07 19.17
N LYS A 122 4.37 -33.53 17.98
CA LYS A 122 4.68 -34.32 16.78
C LYS A 122 5.98 -35.14 16.95
N ASP A 123 7.00 -34.58 17.60
CA ASP A 123 8.24 -35.29 17.87
C ASP A 123 8.01 -36.52 18.76
N LYS A 124 7.20 -36.38 19.82
CA LYS A 124 6.79 -37.53 20.68
C LYS A 124 6.07 -38.62 19.88
N ILE A 125 5.14 -38.23 19.00
CA ILE A 125 4.43 -39.19 18.13
C ILE A 125 5.41 -39.90 17.19
N LEU A 126 6.42 -39.21 16.66
CA LEU A 126 7.44 -39.82 15.81
C LEU A 126 8.32 -40.81 16.58
N GLU A 127 8.68 -40.51 17.83
CA GLU A 127 9.42 -41.42 18.71
C GLU A 127 8.61 -42.68 19.04
N GLU A 128 7.33 -42.53 19.37
CA GLU A 128 6.40 -43.65 19.58
C GLU A 128 6.26 -44.50 18.31
N ARG A 129 6.09 -43.86 17.14
CA ARG A 129 6.04 -44.56 15.85
C ARG A 129 7.33 -45.32 15.56
N GLY A 130 8.49 -44.75 15.89
CA GLY A 130 9.79 -45.40 15.78
C GLY A 130 9.90 -46.63 16.68
N SER A 131 9.36 -46.56 17.88
CA SER A 131 9.33 -47.68 18.84
C SER A 131 8.39 -48.79 18.39
N LEU A 132 7.17 -48.46 17.96
CA LEU A 132 6.21 -49.41 17.39
C LEU A 132 6.76 -50.08 16.12
N LYS A 133 7.51 -49.35 15.28
CA LYS A 133 8.14 -49.93 14.09
C LYS A 133 9.20 -50.97 14.45
N ARG A 134 9.99 -50.72 15.49
CA ARG A 134 10.99 -51.69 16.01
C ARG A 134 10.30 -52.93 16.58
N GLU A 135 9.28 -52.74 17.41
CA GLU A 135 8.50 -53.85 17.97
C GLU A 135 7.83 -54.68 16.85
N ASN A 136 7.26 -54.04 15.82
CA ASN A 136 6.69 -54.76 14.69
C ASN A 136 7.75 -55.56 13.91
N GLN A 137 8.95 -55.01 13.77
CA GLN A 137 10.07 -55.72 13.15
C GLN A 137 10.49 -56.94 13.99
N GLU A 138 10.58 -56.80 15.31
CA GLU A 138 10.88 -57.90 16.23
C GLU A 138 9.79 -58.99 16.16
N LEU A 139 8.52 -58.62 16.19
CA LEU A 139 7.40 -59.55 16.04
C LEU A 139 7.42 -60.29 14.71
N ARG A 140 7.77 -59.61 13.60
CA ARG A 140 7.96 -60.26 12.30
C ARG A 140 9.09 -61.26 12.34
N THR A 141 10.24 -60.90 12.93
CA THR A 141 11.38 -61.83 13.06
C THR A 141 11.02 -63.05 13.89
N LEU A 142 10.28 -62.87 14.98
CA LEU A 142 9.80 -63.97 15.82
C LEU A 142 8.81 -64.85 15.06
N THR A 143 7.89 -64.26 14.29
CA THR A 143 6.94 -65.01 13.45
C THR A 143 7.66 -65.85 12.42
N THR A 144 8.68 -65.31 11.74
CA THR A 144 9.51 -66.09 10.81
C THR A 144 10.25 -67.23 11.50
N GLN A 145 10.87 -66.98 12.67
CA GLN A 145 11.55 -68.04 13.43
C GLN A 145 10.60 -69.15 13.88
N GLN A 146 9.39 -68.80 14.33
CA GLN A 146 8.37 -69.78 14.70
C GLN A 146 7.90 -70.59 13.49
N SER A 147 7.73 -69.94 12.33
CA SER A 147 7.37 -70.65 11.09
C SER A 147 8.46 -71.60 10.61
N GLU A 148 9.74 -71.21 10.70
CA GLU A 148 10.88 -72.06 10.36
C GLU A 148 10.93 -73.28 11.29
N ARG A 149 10.72 -73.10 12.59
CA ARG A 149 10.70 -74.20 13.57
C ARG A 149 9.53 -75.16 13.35
N LEU A 150 8.36 -74.65 12.93
CA LEU A 150 7.23 -75.50 12.55
C LEU A 150 7.53 -76.34 11.30
N VAL A 151 8.18 -75.76 10.28
CA VAL A 151 8.61 -76.49 9.09
C VAL A 151 9.63 -77.57 9.45
N GLU A 152 10.56 -77.27 10.37
CA GLU A 152 11.54 -78.22 10.86
C GLU A 152 10.88 -79.40 11.61
N CYS A 153 9.96 -79.12 12.53
CA CYS A 153 9.18 -80.18 13.19
C CYS A 153 8.36 -81.01 12.19
N GLN A 154 7.78 -80.39 11.17
CA GLN A 154 7.03 -81.11 10.12
C GLN A 154 7.94 -82.07 9.34
N ARG A 155 9.16 -81.63 9.00
CA ARG A 155 10.16 -82.47 8.35
C ARG A 155 10.61 -83.63 9.23
N GLU A 156 10.86 -83.40 10.53
CA GLU A 156 11.21 -84.46 11.49
C GLU A 156 10.08 -85.51 11.62
N ILE A 157 8.81 -85.07 11.61
CA ILE A 157 7.65 -85.97 11.59
C ILE A 157 7.64 -86.82 10.31
N GLU A 158 7.89 -86.22 9.15
CA GLU A 158 7.94 -86.95 7.87
C GLU A 158 9.11 -87.95 7.83
N GLU A 159 10.27 -87.58 8.36
CA GLU A 159 11.44 -88.46 8.46
C GLU A 159 11.16 -89.66 9.38
N THR A 160 10.63 -89.43 10.58
CA THR A 160 10.24 -90.51 11.50
C THR A 160 9.11 -91.39 10.95
N GLN A 161 8.16 -90.83 10.20
CA GLN A 161 7.14 -91.61 9.49
C GLN A 161 7.75 -92.49 8.39
N SER A 162 8.72 -91.97 7.62
CA SER A 162 9.44 -92.74 6.61
C SER A 162 10.29 -93.85 7.24
N GLU A 163 10.96 -93.57 8.36
CA GLU A 163 11.69 -94.58 9.13
C GLU A 163 10.76 -95.68 9.66
N LEU A 164 9.61 -95.31 10.23
CA LEU A 164 8.59 -96.26 10.67
C LEU A 164 8.10 -97.13 9.51
N ALA A 165 7.78 -96.53 8.35
CA ALA A 165 7.37 -97.28 7.17
C ALA A 165 8.46 -98.26 6.68
N SER A 166 9.73 -97.86 6.77
CA SER A 166 10.88 -98.73 6.47
C SER A 166 10.98 -99.90 7.46
N LEU A 167 10.84 -99.63 8.76
CA LEU A 167 10.85 -100.66 9.80
C LEU A 167 9.66 -101.62 9.66
N GLU A 168 8.47 -101.12 9.35
CA GLU A 168 7.28 -101.92 9.06
C GLU A 168 7.48 -102.81 7.82
N SER A 169 8.17 -102.32 6.80
CA SER A 169 8.57 -103.11 5.63
C SER A 169 9.54 -104.24 6.00
N ILE A 170 10.56 -103.95 6.84
CA ILE A 170 11.50 -104.96 7.35
C ILE A 170 10.75 -106.01 8.19
N LEU A 171 9.86 -105.58 9.09
CA LEU A 171 9.04 -106.49 9.90
C LEU A 171 8.13 -107.36 9.03
N SER A 172 7.53 -106.79 7.97
CA SER A 172 6.73 -107.55 7.01
C SER A 172 7.56 -108.59 6.27
N GLN A 173 8.80 -108.25 5.88
CA GLN A 173 9.74 -109.20 5.27
C GLN A 173 10.19 -110.30 6.25
N LEU A 174 10.42 -109.96 7.52
CA LEU A 174 10.78 -110.93 8.57
C LEU A 174 9.61 -111.84 8.90
N ASN A 175 8.40 -111.31 9.05
CA ASN A 175 7.19 -112.10 9.30
C ASN A 175 6.90 -113.06 8.12
N ASN A 176 7.12 -112.63 6.87
CA ASN A 176 7.04 -113.53 5.71
C ASN A 176 8.15 -114.59 5.68
N ARG A 177 9.29 -114.36 6.36
CA ARG A 177 10.37 -115.33 6.59
C ARG A 177 10.09 -116.26 7.78
N GLU A 178 9.32 -115.79 8.76
CA GLU A 178 8.91 -116.53 9.97
C GLU A 178 7.67 -117.41 9.70
N VAL A 179 6.85 -117.07 8.70
CA VAL A 179 5.67 -117.85 8.27
C VAL A 179 6.02 -119.17 7.55
N GLU A 180 7.30 -119.45 7.24
CA GLU A 180 7.73 -120.83 6.88
C GLU A 180 7.89 -121.76 8.11
N VAL A 181 7.78 -121.25 9.35
CA VAL A 181 7.82 -122.07 10.57
C VAL A 181 6.78 -121.61 11.60
N GLY A 182 5.54 -122.08 11.44
CA GLY A 182 4.68 -122.46 12.57
C GLY A 182 3.79 -121.40 13.25
N THR A 183 2.50 -121.47 12.93
CA THR A 183 1.30 -121.40 13.81
C THR A 183 1.32 -120.50 15.07
N ILE A 184 0.35 -119.58 15.20
CA ILE A 184 -0.72 -119.55 16.24
C ILE A 184 -1.49 -118.21 16.19
N ASN A 185 -2.83 -118.34 16.21
CA ASN A 185 -3.85 -117.34 16.56
C ASN A 185 -3.42 -116.27 17.57
N THR A 186 -3.77 -115.00 17.33
CA THR A 186 -4.50 -114.15 18.31
C THR A 186 -5.00 -112.85 17.67
N LYS A 187 -6.21 -112.46 18.10
CA LYS A 187 -6.93 -111.20 17.83
C LYS A 187 -6.22 -110.04 18.54
N PRO A 188 -6.25 -108.80 18.01
CA PRO A 188 -6.19 -107.63 18.88
C PRO A 188 -7.35 -106.66 18.64
N SER A 189 -7.80 -106.11 19.76
CA SER A 189 -8.69 -104.97 19.90
C SER A 189 -7.84 -103.70 20.07
N SER A 190 -8.23 -102.58 19.45
CA SER A 190 -7.82 -101.21 19.82
C SER A 190 -8.94 -100.26 19.37
N SER A 191 -9.74 -99.64 20.25
CA SER A 191 -9.46 -98.49 21.14
C SER A 191 -8.92 -97.26 20.40
N ASN A 192 -9.80 -96.34 20.04
CA ASN A 192 -9.48 -94.92 19.86
C ASN A 192 -10.61 -94.08 20.45
N HIS A 193 -10.30 -93.42 21.57
CA HIS A 193 -11.10 -92.34 22.13
C HIS A 193 -11.00 -91.11 21.23
N SER A 194 -12.13 -90.47 20.94
CA SER A 194 -12.19 -89.12 20.40
C SER A 194 -13.23 -88.34 21.19
N LEU A 195 -12.73 -87.41 22.02
CA LEU A 195 -13.51 -86.44 22.76
C LEU A 195 -13.86 -85.29 21.81
N SER A 196 -15.14 -85.15 21.47
CA SER A 196 -15.69 -83.87 21.01
C SER A 196 -17.20 -83.84 21.16
N SER A 197 -17.70 -82.73 21.71
CA SER A 197 -19.09 -82.26 21.74
C SER A 197 -20.07 -82.96 22.69
N SER A 198 -20.10 -82.51 23.95
CA SER A 198 -21.27 -82.63 24.82
C SER A 198 -21.56 -81.29 25.50
N LEU A 199 -22.25 -80.42 24.77
CA LEU A 199 -22.99 -79.28 25.30
C LEU A 199 -24.38 -79.36 24.66
N GLY A 200 -25.30 -80.11 25.28
CA GLY A 200 -26.66 -80.28 24.76
C GLY A 200 -27.64 -81.11 25.60
N ASN A 201 -27.20 -82.08 26.40
CA ASN A 201 -28.11 -83.10 26.95
C ASN A 201 -28.38 -83.04 28.46
N SER A 202 -28.30 -81.89 29.12
CA SER A 202 -28.67 -81.80 30.55
C SER A 202 -30.19 -81.84 30.78
N SER A 203 -31.02 -81.45 29.81
CA SER A 203 -32.48 -81.35 30.00
C SER A 203 -33.19 -82.72 30.01
N GLU A 204 -32.76 -83.67 29.18
CA GLU A 204 -33.39 -84.98 29.06
C GLU A 204 -33.01 -85.90 30.23
N GLN A 205 -31.77 -85.82 30.71
CA GLN A 205 -31.31 -86.57 31.87
C GLN A 205 -32.01 -86.12 33.16
N THR A 206 -32.26 -84.81 33.32
CA THR A 206 -33.05 -84.30 34.46
C THR A 206 -34.53 -84.70 34.37
N LYS A 207 -35.13 -84.75 33.17
CA LYS A 207 -36.52 -85.23 32.98
C LYS A 207 -36.66 -86.72 33.28
N ALA A 208 -35.71 -87.55 32.83
CA ALA A 208 -35.69 -88.99 33.11
C ALA A 208 -35.54 -89.27 34.61
N LEU A 209 -34.64 -88.55 35.30
CA LEU A 209 -34.45 -88.68 36.75
C LEU A 209 -35.70 -88.26 37.55
N VAL A 210 -36.37 -87.18 37.15
CA VAL A 210 -37.62 -86.74 37.78
C VAL A 210 -38.75 -87.76 37.57
N GLN A 211 -38.80 -88.41 36.41
CA GLN A 211 -39.81 -89.43 36.11
C GLN A 211 -39.55 -90.73 36.89
N ASP A 212 -38.28 -91.13 37.05
CA ASP A 212 -37.88 -92.28 37.88
C ASP A 212 -38.19 -92.05 39.37
N LEU A 213 -37.87 -90.86 39.89
CA LEU A 213 -38.20 -90.48 41.28
C LEU A 213 -39.72 -90.43 41.52
N ARG A 214 -40.52 -90.01 40.53
CA ARG A 214 -42.00 -90.07 40.62
C ARG A 214 -42.51 -91.50 40.68
N LEU A 215 -41.90 -92.42 39.91
CA LEU A 215 -42.27 -93.84 39.93
C LEU A 215 -41.92 -94.48 41.28
N GLN A 216 -40.73 -94.18 41.82
CA GLN A 216 -40.31 -94.63 43.14
C GLN A 216 -41.21 -94.11 44.26
N LEU A 217 -41.61 -92.84 44.21
CA LEU A 217 -42.57 -92.27 45.17
C LEU A 217 -43.93 -92.97 45.09
N SER A 218 -44.45 -93.24 43.89
CA SER A 218 -45.71 -93.99 43.73
C SER A 218 -45.65 -95.42 44.28
N VAL A 219 -44.50 -96.10 44.16
CA VAL A 219 -44.30 -97.44 44.75
C VAL A 219 -44.26 -97.36 46.28
N LYS A 220 -43.62 -96.33 46.83
CA LYS A 220 -43.59 -96.08 48.28
C LYS A 220 -44.96 -95.68 48.84
N GLU A 221 -45.76 -94.92 48.08
CA GLU A 221 -47.16 -94.59 48.43
C GLU A 221 -48.03 -95.86 48.51
N ALA A 222 -47.85 -96.81 47.58
CA ALA A 222 -48.57 -98.09 47.59
C ALA A 222 -48.13 -99.00 48.76
N GLU A 223 -46.85 -98.96 49.14
CA GLU A 223 -46.33 -99.66 50.32
C GLU A 223 -46.89 -99.08 51.63
N ILE A 224 -47.03 -97.75 51.72
CA ILE A 224 -47.66 -97.07 52.87
C ILE A 224 -49.14 -97.44 52.97
N GLN A 225 -49.88 -97.48 51.86
CA GLN A 225 -51.29 -97.91 51.86
C GLN A 225 -51.45 -99.38 52.30
N LYS A 226 -50.52 -100.26 51.89
CA LYS A 226 -50.48 -101.66 52.34
C LYS A 226 -50.19 -101.77 53.85
N LEU A 227 -49.24 -101.01 54.36
CA LEU A 227 -48.92 -100.98 55.80
C LEU A 227 -50.06 -100.36 56.63
N GLN A 228 -50.79 -99.38 56.10
CA GLN A 228 -52.00 -98.85 56.72
C GLN A 228 -53.11 -99.91 56.82
N ALA A 229 -53.32 -100.72 55.77
CA ALA A 229 -54.26 -101.85 55.77
C ALA A 229 -53.86 -102.96 56.76
N GLU A 230 -52.57 -103.28 56.85
CA GLU A 230 -52.04 -104.24 57.83
C GLU A 230 -52.14 -103.71 59.28
N SER A 231 -52.05 -102.39 59.49
CA SER A 231 -52.25 -101.76 60.81
C SER A 231 -53.72 -101.79 61.26
N THR A 232 -54.67 -101.62 60.33
CA THR A 232 -56.11 -101.74 60.61
C THR A 232 -56.52 -103.18 60.89
N PHE A 233 -55.87 -104.16 60.23
CA PHE A 233 -56.09 -105.58 60.49
C PHE A 233 -55.56 -106.01 61.87
N ARG A 234 -54.39 -105.51 62.29
CA ARG A 234 -53.84 -105.76 63.63
C ARG A 234 -54.65 -105.12 64.75
N LYS A 235 -55.23 -103.94 64.54
CA LYS A 235 -56.16 -103.31 65.50
C LYS A 235 -57.47 -104.09 65.68
N ALA A 236 -57.92 -104.85 64.68
CA ALA A 236 -59.08 -105.74 64.81
C ALA A 236 -58.78 -107.06 65.57
N ALA A 237 -57.52 -107.49 65.61
CA ALA A 237 -57.11 -108.74 66.26
C ALA A 237 -56.76 -108.61 67.77
N GLN A 238 -56.77 -107.39 68.33
CA GLN A 238 -56.37 -107.11 69.72
C GLN A 238 -57.53 -107.01 70.73
N HIS A 239 -58.73 -107.53 70.40
CA HIS A 239 -59.91 -107.49 71.29
C HIS A 239 -60.24 -108.82 72.01
N LEU A 240 -59.41 -109.86 71.93
CA LEU A 240 -59.58 -111.10 72.70
C LEU A 240 -58.29 -111.52 73.42
N SER A 241 -57.98 -110.88 74.55
CA SER A 241 -57.44 -111.55 75.75
C SER A 241 -57.00 -110.50 76.76
N GLN A 242 -57.70 -110.40 77.89
CA GLN A 242 -57.17 -110.16 79.25
C GLN A 242 -58.33 -109.70 80.16
N THR A 243 -58.73 -110.59 81.07
CA THR A 243 -59.41 -110.22 82.31
C THR A 243 -58.67 -110.83 83.48
N ASN A 244 -58.60 -110.01 84.53
CA ASN A 244 -57.58 -109.97 85.57
C ASN A 244 -57.73 -111.00 86.69
N GLN A 245 -56.58 -111.13 87.36
CA GLN A 245 -56.31 -111.44 88.77
C GLN A 245 -57.40 -111.07 89.78
N GLY A 246 -57.46 -111.83 90.88
CA GLY A 246 -57.65 -111.25 92.20
C GLY A 246 -58.32 -112.13 93.26
N SER A 247 -57.54 -112.48 94.29
CA SER A 247 -57.97 -112.60 95.70
C SER A 247 -58.84 -113.81 96.10
N ALA A 248 -58.85 -114.31 97.33
CA ALA A 248 -58.00 -114.31 98.53
C ALA A 248 -58.73 -115.20 99.55
N SER A 249 -58.00 -115.76 100.53
CA SER A 249 -58.52 -116.32 101.81
C SER A 249 -59.41 -117.57 101.69
N SER A 250 -59.50 -118.51 102.63
CA SER A 250 -59.01 -118.73 104.00
C SER A 250 -59.71 -120.01 104.44
N THR A 251 -59.03 -120.92 105.14
CA THR A 251 -59.60 -121.78 106.20
C THR A 251 -58.40 -122.29 106.99
N GLN A 252 -58.21 -121.92 108.26
CA GLN A 252 -58.87 -122.51 109.44
C GLN A 252 -58.57 -124.02 109.55
N THR A 253 -58.33 -124.67 110.68
CA THR A 253 -58.19 -124.39 112.11
C THR A 253 -58.05 -125.81 112.72
N GLU A 254 -57.38 -125.94 113.88
CA GLU A 254 -57.44 -127.10 114.80
C GLU A 254 -56.76 -128.44 114.42
N LEU A 255 -55.64 -128.72 115.11
CA LEU A 255 -55.26 -130.10 115.46
C LEU A 255 -54.52 -130.13 116.81
N SER A 256 -55.27 -129.78 117.85
CA SER A 256 -54.93 -130.15 119.23
C SER A 256 -55.49 -131.56 119.50
N SER A 257 -54.69 -132.42 120.14
CA SER A 257 -55.04 -133.78 120.59
C SER A 257 -55.12 -134.91 119.51
N MET A 258 -54.01 -135.25 118.84
CA MET A 258 -53.82 -136.58 118.20
C MET A 258 -52.34 -137.03 118.23
N LYS A 259 -52.12 -138.35 118.32
CA LYS A 259 -50.83 -139.06 118.41
C LYS A 259 -49.89 -138.77 117.21
N PRO A 260 -48.55 -138.75 117.40
CA PRO A 260 -47.56 -138.20 116.45
C PRO A 260 -47.58 -138.79 115.03
N GLU A 261 -47.98 -140.05 114.81
CA GLU A 261 -48.09 -140.61 113.45
C GLU A 261 -49.11 -139.90 112.55
N LYS A 262 -50.23 -139.39 113.11
CA LYS A 262 -51.28 -138.73 112.32
C LYS A 262 -50.97 -137.27 111.99
N LYS A 263 -50.15 -136.61 112.82
CA LYS A 263 -49.63 -135.26 112.53
C LYS A 263 -48.69 -135.29 111.33
N TYR A 264 -47.78 -136.27 111.26
CA TYR A 264 -46.92 -136.45 110.08
C TYR A 264 -47.72 -136.70 108.79
N GLN A 265 -48.78 -137.52 108.85
CA GLN A 265 -49.66 -137.77 107.71
C GLN A 265 -50.45 -136.55 107.23
N GLN A 266 -50.75 -135.57 108.10
CA GLN A 266 -51.44 -134.32 107.72
C GLN A 266 -50.50 -133.15 107.41
N LEU A 267 -49.30 -133.12 108.00
CA LEU A 267 -48.26 -132.12 107.68
C LEU A 267 -47.63 -132.37 106.31
N GLN A 268 -47.52 -133.62 105.87
CA GLN A 268 -46.88 -133.97 104.61
C GLN A 268 -47.59 -133.36 103.37
N PRO A 269 -48.93 -133.41 103.22
CA PRO A 269 -49.64 -132.68 102.16
C PRO A 269 -49.45 -131.15 102.24
N LEU A 270 -49.37 -130.59 103.45
CA LEU A 270 -49.18 -129.14 103.64
C LEU A 270 -47.77 -128.71 103.22
N ILE A 271 -46.75 -129.49 103.58
CA ILE A 271 -45.36 -129.28 103.15
C ILE A 271 -45.25 -129.39 101.63
N LEU A 272 -45.84 -130.43 101.02
CA LEU A 272 -45.89 -130.58 99.57
C LEU A 272 -46.60 -129.39 98.89
N GLY A 273 -47.70 -128.90 99.45
CA GLY A 273 -48.40 -127.72 98.94
C GLY A 273 -47.58 -126.42 99.04
N LEU A 274 -46.85 -126.24 100.15
CA LEU A 274 -45.93 -125.11 100.32
C LEU A 274 -44.69 -125.22 99.40
N GLU A 275 -44.19 -126.42 99.16
CA GLU A 275 -43.12 -126.69 98.19
C GLU A 275 -43.60 -126.43 96.76
N GLU A 276 -44.82 -126.83 96.41
CA GLU A 276 -45.45 -126.51 95.11
C GLU A 276 -45.60 -125.00 94.93
N GLU A 277 -46.09 -124.30 95.96
CA GLU A 277 -46.25 -122.85 95.95
C GLU A 277 -44.90 -122.13 95.88
N LYS A 278 -43.88 -122.62 96.60
CA LYS A 278 -42.50 -122.14 96.47
C LYS A 278 -41.98 -122.34 95.04
N ARG A 279 -42.17 -123.51 94.42
CA ARG A 279 -41.79 -123.75 93.01
C ARG A 279 -42.54 -122.81 92.06
N ARG A 280 -43.83 -122.55 92.31
CA ARG A 280 -44.66 -121.60 91.53
C ARG A 280 -44.12 -120.18 91.66
N GLN A 281 -43.81 -119.73 92.87
CA GLN A 281 -43.23 -118.41 93.13
C GLN A 281 -41.83 -118.28 92.51
N GLU A 282 -40.98 -119.30 92.62
CA GLU A 282 -39.67 -119.34 91.95
C GLU A 282 -39.79 -119.28 90.42
N SER A 283 -40.80 -119.94 89.84
CA SER A 283 -41.10 -119.81 88.40
C SER A 283 -41.54 -118.39 88.04
N GLN A 284 -42.37 -117.76 88.87
CA GLN A 284 -42.84 -116.40 88.64
C GLN A 284 -41.73 -115.36 88.81
N ILE A 285 -40.87 -115.52 89.81
CA ILE A 285 -39.66 -114.71 90.02
C ILE A 285 -38.74 -114.83 88.81
N ARG A 286 -38.45 -116.06 88.34
CA ARG A 286 -37.64 -116.28 87.13
C ARG A 286 -38.23 -115.59 85.89
N LYS A 287 -39.56 -115.64 85.73
CA LYS A 287 -40.24 -114.95 84.62
C LYS A 287 -40.10 -113.43 84.72
N LEU A 288 -40.33 -112.85 85.90
CA LEU A 288 -40.18 -111.41 86.13
C LEU A 288 -38.72 -110.96 85.94
N GLN A 289 -37.75 -111.76 86.41
CA GLN A 289 -36.32 -111.50 86.19
C GLN A 289 -35.97 -111.50 84.70
N SER A 290 -36.49 -112.48 83.94
CA SER A 290 -36.29 -112.52 82.48
C SER A 290 -36.91 -111.30 81.79
N GLN A 291 -38.11 -110.90 82.19
CA GLN A 291 -38.79 -109.71 81.65
C GLN A 291 -38.05 -108.42 82.00
N LEU A 292 -37.48 -108.32 83.20
CA LEU A 292 -36.68 -107.18 83.61
C LEU A 292 -35.42 -107.07 82.75
N VAL A 293 -34.70 -108.17 82.53
CA VAL A 293 -33.50 -108.20 81.66
C VAL A 293 -33.86 -107.82 80.23
N GLU A 294 -34.99 -108.30 79.70
CA GLU A 294 -35.45 -107.94 78.36
C GLU A 294 -35.79 -106.45 78.24
N ALA A 295 -36.48 -105.88 79.23
CA ALA A 295 -36.79 -104.45 79.29
C ALA A 295 -35.52 -103.58 79.43
N GLU A 296 -34.55 -104.00 80.26
CA GLU A 296 -33.25 -103.31 80.40
C GLU A 296 -32.46 -103.32 79.08
N ALA A 297 -32.49 -104.44 78.34
CA ALA A 297 -31.88 -104.53 77.01
C ALA A 297 -32.57 -103.60 75.99
N GLU A 298 -33.90 -103.51 76.02
CA GLU A 298 -34.66 -102.61 75.15
C GLU A 298 -34.38 -101.13 75.47
N ILE A 299 -34.27 -100.77 76.75
CA ILE A 299 -33.84 -99.43 77.19
C ILE A 299 -32.43 -99.11 76.65
N CYS A 300 -31.47 -100.02 76.81
CA CYS A 300 -30.11 -99.83 76.27
C CYS A 300 -30.10 -99.65 74.74
N SER A 301 -30.94 -100.41 74.01
CA SER A 301 -31.09 -100.28 72.56
C SER A 301 -31.69 -98.92 72.16
N LEU A 302 -32.74 -98.49 72.85
CA LEU A 302 -33.38 -97.19 72.62
C LEU A 302 -32.44 -96.03 72.96
N GLN A 303 -31.66 -96.14 74.03
CA GLN A 303 -30.65 -95.17 74.42
C GLN A 303 -29.59 -95.01 73.31
N THR A 304 -29.06 -96.12 72.81
CA THR A 304 -28.10 -96.12 71.69
C THR A 304 -28.68 -95.45 70.45
N ARG A 305 -29.95 -95.75 70.11
CA ARG A 305 -30.63 -95.14 68.97
C ARG A 305 -30.89 -93.64 69.18
N MET A 306 -31.18 -93.23 70.42
CA MET A 306 -31.35 -91.82 70.77
C MET A 306 -30.02 -91.06 70.65
N ASP A 307 -28.92 -91.64 71.09
CA ASP A 307 -27.59 -91.06 70.96
C ASP A 307 -27.21 -90.91 69.48
N GLN A 308 -27.43 -91.95 68.67
CA GLN A 308 -27.23 -91.90 67.22
C GLN A 308 -28.07 -90.80 66.54
N ARG A 309 -29.36 -90.67 66.88
CA ARG A 309 -30.19 -89.59 66.36
C ARG A 309 -29.67 -88.22 66.78
N THR A 310 -29.21 -88.08 68.01
CA THR A 310 -28.64 -86.81 68.51
C THR A 310 -27.40 -86.41 67.72
N SER A 311 -26.50 -87.36 67.44
CA SER A 311 -25.33 -87.13 66.57
C SER A 311 -25.74 -86.71 65.16
N GLN A 312 -26.71 -87.39 64.55
CA GLN A 312 -27.21 -87.04 63.21
C GLN A 312 -27.81 -85.63 63.16
N PHE A 313 -28.58 -85.24 64.18
CA PHE A 313 -29.13 -83.88 64.25
C PHE A 313 -28.02 -82.83 64.37
N GLN A 314 -26.96 -83.13 65.13
CA GLN A 314 -25.82 -82.22 65.26
C GLN A 314 -25.06 -82.07 63.93
N GLU A 315 -24.86 -83.16 63.19
CA GLU A 315 -24.25 -83.14 61.85
C GLU A 315 -25.07 -82.26 60.88
N ILE A 316 -26.39 -82.49 60.80
CA ILE A 316 -27.29 -81.70 59.94
C ILE A 316 -27.27 -80.22 60.34
N GLN A 317 -27.24 -79.91 61.64
CA GLN A 317 -27.18 -78.54 62.13
C GLN A 317 -25.87 -77.85 61.70
N ASN A 318 -24.74 -78.54 61.79
CA ASN A 318 -23.45 -78.03 61.35
C ASN A 318 -23.44 -77.80 59.83
N GLU A 319 -23.94 -78.76 59.04
CA GLU A 319 -24.06 -78.60 57.58
C GLU A 319 -24.94 -77.41 57.18
N LEU A 320 -26.04 -77.17 57.91
CA LEU A 320 -26.91 -76.02 57.66
C LEU A 320 -26.20 -74.70 57.97
N LEU A 321 -25.42 -74.64 59.04
CA LEU A 321 -24.61 -73.46 59.39
C LEU A 321 -23.54 -73.19 58.33
N ASP A 322 -22.85 -74.23 57.87
CA ASP A 322 -21.83 -74.10 56.81
C ASP A 322 -22.44 -73.61 55.49
N LYS A 323 -23.58 -74.19 55.08
CA LYS A 323 -24.32 -73.75 53.89
C LYS A 323 -24.84 -72.32 54.02
N ALA A 324 -25.31 -71.91 55.21
CA ALA A 324 -25.72 -70.53 55.46
C ALA A 324 -24.53 -69.56 55.36
N ALA A 325 -23.36 -69.95 55.88
CA ALA A 325 -22.14 -69.16 55.77
C ALA A 325 -21.67 -69.03 54.31
N GLU A 326 -21.74 -70.11 53.53
CA GLU A 326 -21.40 -70.11 52.10
C GLU A 326 -22.37 -69.26 51.29
N ALA A 327 -23.68 -69.38 51.52
CA ALA A 327 -24.70 -68.55 50.88
C ALA A 327 -24.47 -67.04 51.14
N ASN A 328 -24.13 -66.66 52.38
CA ASN A 328 -23.79 -65.28 52.72
C ASN A 328 -22.55 -64.76 51.98
N LYS A 329 -21.51 -65.59 51.81
CA LYS A 329 -20.32 -65.23 51.03
C LYS A 329 -20.68 -64.97 49.56
N LEU A 330 -21.45 -65.87 48.96
CA LEU A 330 -21.91 -65.73 47.57
C LEU A 330 -22.78 -64.48 47.39
N GLU A 331 -23.66 -64.16 48.34
CA GLU A 331 -24.48 -62.94 48.28
C GLU A 331 -23.61 -61.66 48.33
N GLN A 332 -22.59 -61.63 49.18
CA GLN A 332 -21.64 -60.52 49.24
C GLN A 332 -20.85 -60.37 47.94
N GLU A 333 -20.38 -61.48 47.36
CA GLU A 333 -19.71 -61.47 46.06
C GLU A 333 -20.63 -60.97 44.95
N MET A 334 -21.88 -61.42 44.92
CA MET A 334 -22.89 -60.94 43.96
C MET A 334 -23.11 -59.43 44.10
N LYS A 335 -23.24 -58.90 45.32
CA LYS A 335 -23.36 -57.45 45.55
C LYS A 335 -22.14 -56.68 45.02
N LYS A 336 -20.92 -57.21 45.24
CA LYS A 336 -19.68 -56.62 44.73
C LYS A 336 -19.60 -56.66 43.20
N ARG A 337 -19.99 -57.78 42.57
CA ARG A 337 -20.03 -57.89 41.11
C ARG A 337 -21.08 -56.96 40.50
N ASN A 338 -22.23 -56.81 41.15
CA ASN A 338 -23.29 -55.92 40.68
C ASN A 338 -22.88 -54.44 40.71
N SER A 339 -22.16 -54.01 41.76
CA SER A 339 -21.63 -52.64 41.81
C SER A 339 -20.55 -52.39 40.76
N GLN A 340 -19.68 -53.37 40.50
CA GLN A 340 -18.70 -53.31 39.41
C GLN A 340 -19.37 -53.22 38.03
N LEU A 341 -20.41 -54.01 37.80
CA LEU A 341 -21.17 -54.01 36.55
C LEU A 341 -21.81 -52.65 36.31
N SER A 342 -22.48 -52.08 37.32
CA SER A 342 -23.08 -50.74 37.23
C SER A 342 -22.05 -49.64 36.95
N ALA A 343 -20.84 -49.74 37.51
CA ALA A 343 -19.75 -48.82 37.21
C ALA A 343 -19.27 -48.93 35.75
N MET A 344 -19.14 -50.15 35.22
CA MET A 344 -18.75 -50.39 33.83
C MET A 344 -19.82 -49.93 32.86
N GLU A 345 -21.11 -50.15 33.15
CA GLU A 345 -22.23 -49.64 32.36
C GLU A 345 -22.22 -48.11 32.27
N LYS A 346 -21.97 -47.42 33.39
CA LYS A 346 -21.85 -45.96 33.42
C LYS A 346 -20.68 -45.48 32.55
N GLN A 347 -19.51 -46.11 32.66
CA GLN A 347 -18.35 -45.77 31.82
C GLN A 347 -18.64 -46.01 30.33
N LEU A 348 -19.31 -47.11 30.00
CA LEU A 348 -19.67 -47.41 28.61
C LEU A 348 -20.64 -46.35 28.04
N ALA A 349 -21.64 -45.93 28.82
CA ALA A 349 -22.56 -44.87 28.43
C ALA A 349 -21.84 -43.53 28.23
N GLU A 350 -20.92 -43.15 29.14
CA GLU A 350 -20.10 -41.95 29.01
C GLU A 350 -19.20 -41.99 27.76
N LYS A 351 -18.56 -43.13 27.49
CA LYS A 351 -17.75 -43.33 26.28
C LYS A 351 -18.58 -43.27 25.01
N SER A 352 -19.78 -43.86 25.02
CA SER A 352 -20.73 -43.80 23.90
C SER A 352 -21.14 -42.35 23.59
N ASN A 353 -21.49 -41.57 24.62
CA ASN A 353 -21.83 -40.16 24.47
C ASN A 353 -20.65 -39.30 23.98
N ALA A 354 -19.45 -39.55 24.49
CA ALA A 354 -18.24 -38.87 24.04
C ALA A 354 -17.94 -39.21 22.57
N TYR A 355 -18.11 -40.47 22.17
CA TYR A 355 -17.94 -40.89 20.78
C TYR A 355 -18.97 -40.23 19.85
N SER A 356 -20.26 -40.23 20.24
CA SER A 356 -21.30 -39.53 19.47
C SER A 356 -21.00 -38.03 19.32
N THR A 357 -20.51 -37.38 20.38
CA THR A 357 -20.14 -35.96 20.32
C THR A 357 -18.93 -35.73 19.41
N ALA A 358 -17.93 -36.62 19.46
CA ALA A 358 -16.77 -36.55 18.59
C ALA A 358 -17.17 -36.73 17.12
N VAL A 359 -18.05 -37.69 16.81
CA VAL A 359 -18.56 -37.92 15.45
C VAL A 359 -19.28 -36.68 14.91
N SER A 360 -20.18 -36.07 15.68
CA SER A 360 -20.85 -34.83 15.25
C SER A 360 -19.84 -33.72 14.99
N ARG A 361 -18.85 -33.53 15.89
CA ARG A 361 -17.83 -32.49 15.72
C ARG A 361 -16.91 -32.75 14.51
N THR A 362 -16.59 -34.00 14.21
CA THR A 362 -15.86 -34.36 12.98
C THR A 362 -16.69 -34.01 11.74
N SER A 363 -17.99 -34.31 11.73
CA SER A 363 -18.89 -33.94 10.62
C SER A 363 -18.95 -32.43 10.42
N ASP A 364 -18.98 -31.63 11.49
CA ASP A 364 -18.99 -30.16 11.41
C ASP A 364 -17.68 -29.64 10.78
N LEU A 365 -16.53 -30.16 11.23
CA LEU A 365 -15.22 -29.80 10.70
C LEU A 365 -15.06 -30.19 9.22
N GLU A 366 -15.62 -31.33 8.79
CA GLU A 366 -15.64 -31.74 7.39
C GLU A 366 -16.43 -30.75 6.50
N LEU A 367 -17.56 -30.24 7.01
CA LEU A 367 -18.34 -29.20 6.32
C LEU A 367 -17.59 -27.87 6.23
N GLU A 368 -16.98 -27.40 7.33
CA GLU A 368 -16.15 -26.18 7.35
C GLU A 368 -14.96 -26.29 6.38
N LEU A 369 -14.34 -27.46 6.30
CA LEU A 369 -13.23 -27.72 5.37
C LEU A 369 -13.71 -27.71 3.91
N MET A 370 -14.88 -28.28 3.62
CA MET A 370 -15.48 -28.22 2.28
C MET A 370 -15.80 -26.78 1.88
N GLU A 371 -16.37 -25.98 2.78
CA GLU A 371 -16.67 -24.57 2.52
C GLU A 371 -15.39 -23.75 2.29
N SER A 372 -14.39 -23.92 3.14
CA SER A 372 -13.08 -23.27 2.98
C SER A 372 -12.42 -23.64 1.65
N ASN A 373 -12.50 -24.92 1.24
CA ASN A 373 -12.00 -25.36 -0.05
C ASN A 373 -12.75 -24.72 -1.24
N ASN A 374 -14.07 -24.56 -1.12
CA ASN A 374 -14.88 -23.87 -2.13
C ASN A 374 -14.50 -22.38 -2.25
N GLN A 375 -14.24 -21.71 -1.13
CA GLN A 375 -13.74 -20.33 -1.10
C GLN A 375 -12.35 -20.22 -1.72
N ILE A 376 -11.43 -21.14 -1.42
CA ILE A 376 -10.10 -21.18 -2.04
C ILE A 376 -10.22 -21.34 -3.56
N GLN A 377 -11.10 -22.21 -4.04
CA GLN A 377 -11.31 -22.40 -5.47
C GLN A 377 -11.92 -21.17 -6.15
N SER A 378 -12.83 -20.44 -5.49
CA SER A 378 -13.40 -19.21 -6.04
C SER A 378 -12.35 -18.10 -6.11
N LEU A 379 -11.55 -17.91 -5.06
CA LEU A 379 -10.43 -16.97 -5.04
C LEU A 379 -9.38 -17.31 -6.11
N LYS A 380 -9.04 -18.59 -6.28
CA LYS A 380 -8.14 -19.06 -7.34
C LYS A 380 -8.67 -18.71 -8.74
N ARG A 381 -9.98 -18.82 -8.96
CA ARG A 381 -10.62 -18.42 -10.22
C ARG A 381 -10.55 -16.91 -10.45
N ILE A 382 -10.81 -16.10 -9.41
CA ILE A 382 -10.72 -14.64 -9.46
C ILE A 382 -9.29 -14.19 -9.76
N LEU A 383 -8.30 -14.69 -9.00
CA LEU A 383 -6.89 -14.35 -9.18
C LEU A 383 -6.40 -14.70 -10.59
N LYS A 384 -6.79 -15.86 -11.13
CA LYS A 384 -6.47 -16.24 -12.53
C LYS A 384 -7.06 -15.27 -13.55
N LYS A 385 -8.27 -14.75 -13.30
CA LYS A 385 -8.91 -13.75 -14.16
C LYS A 385 -8.16 -12.41 -14.09
N GLU A 386 -7.89 -11.91 -12.88
CA GLU A 386 -7.14 -10.66 -12.67
C GLU A 386 -5.74 -10.72 -13.28
N GLN A 387 -5.03 -11.86 -13.14
CA GLN A 387 -3.74 -12.06 -13.77
C GLN A 387 -3.82 -11.92 -15.31
N LYS A 388 -4.87 -12.47 -15.93
CA LYS A 388 -5.09 -12.33 -17.38
C LYS A 388 -5.39 -10.87 -17.75
N ASP A 389 -6.21 -10.18 -16.97
CA ASP A 389 -6.58 -8.79 -17.22
C ASP A 389 -5.37 -7.85 -17.08
N ILE A 390 -4.50 -8.08 -16.10
CA ILE A 390 -3.23 -7.34 -15.92
C ILE A 390 -2.29 -7.59 -17.10
N LEU A 391 -2.15 -8.84 -17.57
CA LEU A 391 -1.33 -9.15 -18.74
C LEU A 391 -1.82 -8.42 -20.00
N LEU A 392 -3.13 -8.45 -20.25
CA LEU A 392 -3.75 -7.75 -21.38
C LEU A 392 -3.56 -6.22 -21.28
N ALA A 393 -3.73 -5.65 -20.09
CA ALA A 393 -3.49 -4.23 -19.86
C ALA A 393 -2.02 -3.86 -20.10
N GLY A 394 -1.08 -4.71 -19.67
CA GLY A 394 0.36 -4.54 -19.93
C GLY A 394 0.71 -4.58 -21.42
N GLU A 395 0.18 -5.55 -22.16
CA GLU A 395 0.36 -5.65 -23.62
C GLU A 395 -0.21 -4.42 -24.35
N ASN A 396 -1.37 -3.92 -23.92
CA ASN A 396 -1.97 -2.72 -24.51
C ASN A 396 -1.17 -1.45 -24.20
N ALA A 397 -0.67 -1.30 -22.97
CA ALA A 397 0.21 -0.19 -22.61
C ALA A 397 1.51 -0.21 -23.41
N GLN A 398 2.10 -1.38 -23.62
CA GLN A 398 3.29 -1.55 -24.45
C GLN A 398 3.01 -1.16 -25.91
N LYS A 399 1.88 -1.58 -26.49
CA LYS A 399 1.48 -1.20 -27.85
C LYS A 399 1.32 0.32 -27.98
N LEU A 400 0.62 0.96 -27.04
CA LEU A 400 0.44 2.41 -27.04
C LEU A 400 1.79 3.14 -26.95
N HIS A 401 2.70 2.68 -26.10
CA HIS A 401 4.05 3.26 -26.02
C HIS A 401 4.82 3.13 -27.33
N ILE A 402 4.74 1.97 -28.01
CA ILE A 402 5.38 1.77 -29.31
C ILE A 402 4.79 2.72 -30.36
N GLU A 403 3.47 2.91 -30.38
CA GLU A 403 2.81 3.87 -31.29
C GLU A 403 3.25 5.31 -31.02
N GLN A 404 3.33 5.71 -29.75
CA GLN A 404 3.84 7.03 -29.36
C GLN A 404 5.30 7.24 -29.77
N CYS A 405 6.17 6.24 -29.58
CA CYS A 405 7.56 6.32 -30.04
C CYS A 405 7.63 6.53 -31.55
N LYS A 406 6.84 5.77 -32.33
CA LYS A 406 6.77 5.94 -33.79
C LYS A 406 6.28 7.32 -34.21
N GLU A 407 5.30 7.88 -33.51
CA GLU A 407 4.80 9.24 -33.80
C GLU A 407 5.88 10.30 -33.54
N LEU A 408 6.63 10.17 -32.44
CA LEU A 408 7.72 11.07 -32.10
C LEU A 408 8.89 10.94 -33.08
N GLU A 409 9.23 9.70 -33.49
CA GLU A 409 10.20 9.43 -34.56
C GLU A 409 9.81 10.16 -35.85
N GLY A 410 8.55 10.02 -36.30
CA GLY A 410 8.06 10.73 -37.48
C GLY A 410 8.13 12.26 -37.36
N LYS A 411 7.84 12.83 -36.18
CA LYS A 411 8.01 14.28 -35.93
C LYS A 411 9.47 14.70 -36.00
N ILE A 412 10.40 13.90 -35.48
CA ILE A 412 11.84 14.17 -35.55
C ILE A 412 12.30 14.15 -37.01
N GLU A 413 11.89 13.15 -37.80
CA GLU A 413 12.24 13.05 -39.22
C GLU A 413 11.76 14.26 -40.03
N MET A 414 10.51 14.72 -39.81
CA MET A 414 10.00 15.93 -40.46
C MET A 414 10.82 17.18 -40.09
N LEU A 415 11.13 17.36 -38.80
CA LEU A 415 11.94 18.49 -38.34
C LEU A 415 13.37 18.44 -38.89
N GLN A 416 13.96 17.25 -39.00
CA GLN A 416 15.27 17.08 -39.62
C GLN A 416 15.23 17.50 -41.09
N SER A 417 14.24 17.06 -41.86
CA SER A 417 14.05 17.47 -43.26
C SER A 417 13.88 18.99 -43.41
N ASP A 418 13.09 19.62 -42.54
CA ASP A 418 12.92 21.08 -42.51
C ASP A 418 14.23 21.83 -42.23
N VAL A 419 15.02 21.33 -41.27
CA VAL A 419 16.33 21.90 -40.93
C VAL A 419 17.29 21.77 -42.12
N GLU A 420 17.36 20.61 -42.77
CA GLU A 420 18.17 20.39 -43.97
C GLU A 420 17.77 21.33 -45.10
N GLN A 421 16.47 21.49 -45.35
CA GLN A 421 15.96 22.40 -46.38
C GLN A 421 16.33 23.87 -46.07
N LYS A 422 16.21 24.30 -44.81
CA LYS A 422 16.63 25.65 -44.37
C LYS A 422 18.14 25.84 -44.52
N GLN A 423 18.95 24.84 -44.18
CA GLN A 423 20.40 24.89 -44.36
C GLN A 423 20.78 25.04 -45.84
N LEU A 424 20.10 24.33 -46.76
CA LEU A 424 20.32 24.49 -48.19
C LEU A 424 19.98 25.91 -48.67
N LYS A 425 18.84 26.47 -48.23
CA LYS A 425 18.47 27.86 -48.57
C LYS A 425 19.49 28.87 -48.04
N LEU A 426 19.98 28.68 -46.81
CA LEU A 426 20.98 29.55 -46.21
C LEU A 426 22.33 29.47 -46.96
N LYS A 427 22.76 28.27 -47.38
CA LYS A 427 23.96 28.09 -48.21
C LYS A 427 23.83 28.84 -49.54
N GLU A 428 22.68 28.77 -50.19
CA GLU A 428 22.45 29.48 -51.46
C GLU A 428 22.42 31.00 -51.26
N GLN A 429 21.76 31.49 -50.20
CA GLN A 429 21.78 32.92 -49.86
C GLN A 429 23.20 33.42 -49.57
N ALA A 430 24.01 32.65 -48.83
CA ALA A 430 25.41 32.99 -48.57
C ALA A 430 26.25 33.05 -49.86
N ARG A 431 26.00 32.15 -50.81
CA ARG A 431 26.64 32.16 -52.15
C ARG A 431 26.28 33.44 -52.91
N ILE A 432 25.00 33.82 -52.95
CA ILE A 432 24.53 35.04 -53.61
C ILE A 432 25.16 36.27 -52.97
N LEU A 433 25.17 36.36 -51.63
CA LEU A 433 25.80 37.46 -50.90
C LEU A 433 27.30 37.58 -51.22
N SER A 434 28.02 36.46 -51.31
CA SER A 434 29.43 36.45 -51.69
C SER A 434 29.66 37.02 -53.09
N ILE A 435 28.82 36.64 -54.07
CA ILE A 435 28.87 37.17 -55.44
C ILE A 435 28.60 38.68 -55.46
N LEU A 436 27.54 39.13 -54.78
CA LEU A 436 27.18 40.55 -54.70
C LEU A 436 28.28 41.38 -54.00
N GLN A 437 28.90 40.83 -52.96
CA GLN A 437 30.02 41.48 -52.28
C GLN A 437 31.23 41.63 -53.22
N GLN A 438 31.53 40.61 -54.04
CA GLN A 438 32.60 40.68 -55.03
C GLN A 438 32.30 41.72 -56.12
N ASP A 439 31.06 41.76 -56.64
CA ASP A 439 30.62 42.76 -57.62
C ASP A 439 30.71 44.18 -57.04
N SER A 440 30.25 44.39 -55.81
CA SER A 440 30.37 45.67 -55.11
C SER A 440 31.83 46.12 -54.99
N LYS A 441 32.75 45.22 -54.58
CA LYS A 441 34.19 45.51 -54.54
C LYS A 441 34.75 45.87 -55.92
N ALA A 442 34.35 45.17 -56.98
CA ALA A 442 34.80 45.47 -58.34
C ALA A 442 34.30 46.84 -58.83
N LYS A 443 33.03 47.16 -58.56
CA LYS A 443 32.43 48.47 -58.84
C LYS A 443 33.13 49.58 -58.05
N HIS A 444 33.43 49.36 -56.77
CA HIS A 444 34.16 50.34 -55.95
C HIS A 444 35.54 50.66 -56.53
N ARG A 445 36.35 49.63 -56.88
CA ARG A 445 37.64 49.85 -57.55
C ARG A 445 37.52 50.62 -58.87
N ARG A 446 36.46 50.37 -59.64
CA ARG A 446 36.18 51.12 -60.87
C ARG A 446 35.86 52.58 -60.58
N VAL A 447 35.06 52.86 -59.55
CA VAL A 447 34.77 54.23 -59.12
C VAL A 447 36.06 54.92 -58.67
N GLU A 448 36.87 54.31 -57.82
CA GLU A 448 38.17 54.86 -57.39
C GLU A 448 39.08 55.18 -58.60
N SER A 449 39.14 54.28 -59.58
CA SER A 449 39.90 54.52 -60.82
C SER A 449 39.35 55.68 -61.64
N LEU A 450 38.03 55.82 -61.74
CA LEU A 450 37.39 56.93 -62.47
C LEU A 450 37.56 58.26 -61.72
N GLU A 451 37.48 58.27 -60.39
CA GLU A 451 37.75 59.44 -59.55
C GLU A 451 39.20 59.91 -59.72
N SER A 452 40.16 58.98 -59.75
CA SER A 452 41.57 59.29 -60.01
C SER A 452 41.78 59.89 -61.41
N ALA A 453 41.16 59.31 -62.43
CA ALA A 453 41.21 59.84 -63.80
C ALA A 453 40.55 61.23 -63.91
N LEU A 454 39.39 61.41 -63.27
CA LEU A 454 38.70 62.69 -63.22
C LEU A 454 39.57 63.76 -62.57
N ALA A 455 40.17 63.47 -61.41
CA ALA A 455 41.08 64.37 -60.71
C ALA A 455 42.30 64.74 -61.59
N GLN A 456 42.85 63.78 -62.34
CA GLN A 456 43.92 64.05 -63.29
C GLN A 456 43.47 65.00 -64.40
N THR A 457 42.33 64.73 -65.05
CA THR A 457 41.81 65.61 -66.11
C THR A 457 41.48 67.02 -65.60
N GLN A 458 40.94 67.14 -64.38
CA GLN A 458 40.70 68.43 -63.73
C GLN A 458 42.01 69.20 -63.53
N LYS A 459 43.07 68.53 -63.06
CA LYS A 459 44.41 69.14 -62.91
C LYS A 459 45.00 69.57 -64.25
N GLU A 460 44.88 68.73 -65.28
CA GLU A 460 45.35 69.06 -66.64
C GLU A 460 44.57 70.24 -67.23
N LEU A 461 43.25 70.30 -67.03
CA LEU A 461 42.41 71.44 -67.42
C LEU A 461 42.83 72.70 -66.67
N GLU A 462 43.05 72.65 -65.36
CA GLU A 462 43.51 73.79 -64.58
C GLU A 462 44.86 74.33 -65.10
N ILE A 463 45.80 73.44 -65.43
CA ILE A 463 47.08 73.81 -66.05
C ILE A 463 46.86 74.48 -67.42
N LYS A 464 45.97 73.93 -68.26
CA LYS A 464 45.65 74.52 -69.57
C LYS A 464 44.98 75.88 -69.43
N THR A 465 44.05 76.04 -68.50
CA THR A 465 43.41 77.33 -68.20
C THR A 465 44.45 78.36 -67.77
N LYS A 466 45.36 78.01 -66.83
CA LYS A 466 46.45 78.91 -66.42
C LYS A 466 47.33 79.33 -67.59
N ARG A 467 47.71 78.40 -68.47
CA ARG A 467 48.48 78.71 -69.70
C ARG A 467 47.72 79.61 -70.67
N ASN A 468 46.41 79.38 -70.84
CA ASN A 468 45.59 80.24 -71.68
C ASN A 468 45.44 81.65 -71.08
N ASP A 469 45.27 81.77 -69.76
CA ASP A 469 45.21 83.06 -69.05
C ASP A 469 46.55 83.81 -69.13
N GLU A 470 47.68 83.10 -69.07
CA GLU A 470 49.01 83.65 -69.35
C GLU A 470 49.10 84.17 -70.79
N ALA A 471 48.74 83.35 -71.79
CA ALA A 471 48.76 83.76 -73.19
C ALA A 471 47.80 84.95 -73.46
N PHE A 472 46.64 84.98 -72.80
CA PHE A 472 45.69 86.08 -72.93
C PHE A 472 46.23 87.37 -72.33
N ARG A 473 46.91 87.30 -71.18
CA ARG A 473 47.64 88.46 -70.60
C ARG A 473 48.74 88.95 -71.54
N ASP A 474 49.54 88.06 -72.13
CA ASP A 474 50.56 88.45 -73.10
C ASP A 474 49.94 89.17 -74.31
N PHE A 475 48.81 88.68 -74.84
CA PHE A 475 48.09 89.36 -75.91
C PHE A 475 47.48 90.69 -75.47
N GLN A 476 46.97 90.79 -74.25
CA GLN A 476 46.47 92.04 -73.69
C GLN A 476 47.61 93.06 -73.58
N ASP A 477 48.75 92.68 -73.01
CA ASP A 477 49.94 93.53 -72.88
C ASP A 477 50.42 94.00 -74.26
N GLN A 478 50.47 93.10 -75.26
CA GLN A 478 50.80 93.46 -76.64
C GLN A 478 49.79 94.46 -77.23
N THR A 479 48.50 94.29 -76.93
CA THR A 479 47.44 95.18 -77.40
C THR A 479 47.54 96.55 -76.72
N GLU A 480 47.82 96.61 -75.43
CA GLU A 480 48.05 97.85 -74.68
C GLU A 480 49.29 98.59 -75.19
N GLN A 481 50.41 97.89 -75.42
CA GLN A 481 51.60 98.46 -76.04
C GLN A 481 51.33 99.00 -77.45
N ALA A 482 50.56 98.25 -78.26
CA ALA A 482 50.14 98.72 -79.58
C ALA A 482 49.25 99.96 -79.49
N ALA A 483 48.30 100.00 -78.54
CA ALA A 483 47.44 101.13 -78.28
C ALA A 483 48.23 102.37 -77.82
N GLU A 484 49.24 102.22 -76.96
CA GLU A 484 50.15 103.30 -76.58
C GLU A 484 50.95 103.83 -77.77
N LYS A 485 51.44 102.93 -78.62
CA LYS A 485 52.16 103.31 -79.84
C LYS A 485 51.25 104.07 -80.81
N ILE A 486 49.99 103.63 -80.95
CA ILE A 486 48.97 104.35 -81.72
C ILE A 486 48.74 105.73 -81.10
N ARG A 487 48.53 105.86 -79.78
CA ARG A 487 48.40 107.16 -79.09
C ARG A 487 49.58 108.09 -79.35
N TYR A 488 50.80 107.56 -79.28
CA TYR A 488 52.00 108.33 -79.58
C TYR A 488 52.01 108.82 -81.03
N LEU A 489 51.66 107.96 -81.98
CA LEU A 489 51.54 108.33 -83.39
C LEU A 489 50.41 109.33 -83.62
N GLU A 490 49.26 109.18 -82.96
CA GLU A 490 48.14 110.14 -83.00
C GLU A 490 48.55 111.51 -82.44
N ALA A 491 49.29 111.54 -81.33
CA ALA A 491 49.84 112.78 -80.76
C ALA A 491 50.82 113.44 -81.74
N ALA A 492 51.75 112.68 -82.30
CA ALA A 492 52.68 113.18 -83.32
C ALA A 492 51.96 113.70 -84.57
N LEU A 493 50.92 112.98 -85.02
CA LEU A 493 50.07 113.40 -86.13
C LEU A 493 49.32 114.70 -85.81
N SER A 494 48.85 114.88 -84.57
CA SER A 494 48.25 116.13 -84.10
C SER A 494 49.25 117.28 -84.12
N THR A 495 50.49 117.05 -83.70
CA THR A 495 51.55 118.05 -83.78
C THR A 495 51.80 118.47 -85.23
N CYS A 496 51.96 117.51 -86.15
CA CYS A 496 52.08 117.81 -87.58
C CYS A 496 50.86 118.55 -88.14
N LYS A 497 49.65 118.22 -87.65
CA LYS A 497 48.42 118.91 -88.05
C LYS A 497 48.40 120.37 -87.58
N ASP A 498 48.91 120.65 -86.39
CA ASP A 498 48.99 122.01 -85.86
C ASP A 498 50.14 122.82 -86.52
N GLU A 499 51.26 122.16 -86.85
CA GLU A 499 52.31 122.74 -87.71
C GLU A 499 51.76 123.10 -89.09
N LEU A 500 50.99 122.20 -89.72
CA LEU A 500 50.33 122.49 -91.00
C LEU A 500 49.35 123.66 -90.90
N LYS A 501 48.57 123.77 -89.81
CA LYS A 501 47.71 124.95 -89.58
C LYS A 501 48.54 126.23 -89.41
N PHE A 502 49.69 126.16 -88.75
CA PHE A 502 50.60 127.30 -88.61
C PHE A 502 51.09 127.76 -89.99
N TYR A 503 51.62 126.85 -90.81
CA TYR A 503 52.05 127.16 -92.17
C TYR A 503 50.89 127.67 -93.04
N LEU A 504 49.69 127.11 -92.90
CA LEU A 504 48.51 127.59 -93.63
C LEU A 504 48.19 129.05 -93.28
N ARG A 505 48.25 129.39 -91.99
CA ARG A 505 48.01 130.74 -91.47
C ARG A 505 49.07 131.73 -91.95
N GLU A 506 50.33 131.30 -91.98
CA GLU A 506 51.45 132.07 -92.50
C GLU A 506 51.29 132.37 -94.01
N VAL A 507 50.84 131.39 -94.80
CA VAL A 507 50.53 131.58 -96.23
C VAL A 507 49.32 132.50 -96.44
N GLU A 508 48.29 132.40 -95.58
CA GLU A 508 47.14 133.31 -95.61
C GLU A 508 47.55 134.76 -95.31
N ASP A 509 48.39 134.99 -94.30
CA ASP A 509 48.95 136.32 -93.99
C ASP A 509 49.76 136.89 -95.17
N HIS A 510 50.57 136.05 -95.83
CA HIS A 510 51.28 136.44 -97.06
C HIS A 510 50.32 136.79 -98.20
N LYS A 511 49.24 136.02 -98.38
CA LYS A 511 48.22 136.28 -99.40
C LYS A 511 47.53 137.62 -99.17
N GLU A 512 47.09 137.92 -97.94
CA GLU A 512 46.47 139.21 -97.61
C GLU A 512 47.42 140.38 -97.84
N HIS A 513 48.72 140.21 -97.50
CA HIS A 513 49.73 141.21 -97.80
C HIS A 513 49.83 141.49 -99.32
N PHE A 514 49.81 140.45 -100.16
CA PHE A 514 49.85 140.62 -101.61
C PHE A 514 48.59 141.28 -102.17
N GLU A 515 47.40 140.92 -101.69
CA GLU A 515 46.13 141.56 -102.09
C GLU A 515 46.13 143.06 -101.76
N MET A 516 46.61 143.45 -100.57
CA MET A 516 46.68 144.85 -100.16
C MET A 516 47.68 145.67 -101.02
N GLN A 517 48.78 145.05 -101.49
CA GLN A 517 49.67 145.71 -102.45
C GLN A 517 49.01 145.88 -103.83
N LEU A 518 48.27 144.88 -104.28
CA LEU A 518 47.57 144.93 -105.57
C LEU A 518 46.52 146.05 -105.61
N GLN A 519 45.78 146.21 -104.50
CA GLN A 519 44.75 147.23 -104.37
C GLN A 519 45.32 148.66 -104.45
N LYS A 520 46.44 148.93 -103.74
CA LYS A 520 47.15 150.21 -103.83
C LYS A 520 47.63 150.54 -105.24
N LYS A 521 48.13 149.53 -105.98
CA LYS A 521 48.56 149.70 -107.37
C LYS A 521 47.39 149.99 -108.30
N SER A 522 46.22 149.40 -108.07
CA SER A 522 45.01 149.70 -108.85
C SER A 522 44.52 151.14 -108.66
N GLU A 523 44.65 151.70 -107.45
CA GLU A 523 44.29 153.09 -107.16
C GLU A 523 45.25 154.10 -107.81
N GLU A 524 46.55 153.77 -107.90
CA GLU A 524 47.52 154.57 -108.67
C GLU A 524 47.22 154.57 -110.17
N VAL A 525 46.86 153.41 -110.74
CA VAL A 525 46.49 153.28 -112.16
C VAL A 525 45.22 154.10 -112.48
N SER A 526 44.20 154.04 -111.62
CA SER A 526 42.97 154.82 -111.81
C SER A 526 43.21 156.34 -111.80
N LYS A 527 44.15 156.82 -110.98
CA LYS A 527 44.55 158.24 -110.95
C LYS A 527 45.26 158.67 -112.22
N LEU A 528 46.11 157.82 -112.80
CA LEU A 528 46.83 158.10 -114.05
C LEU A 528 45.89 158.08 -115.27
N GLU A 529 44.87 157.21 -115.28
CA GLU A 529 43.85 157.16 -116.34
C GLU A 529 42.99 158.42 -116.41
N GLN A 530 42.61 159.00 -115.26
CA GLN A 530 41.85 160.26 -115.22
C GLN A 530 42.64 161.46 -115.79
N GLU A 531 43.96 161.50 -115.57
CA GLU A 531 44.82 162.59 -116.02
C GLU A 531 45.04 162.55 -117.55
N LEU A 532 45.17 161.35 -118.12
CA LEU A 532 45.29 161.14 -119.57
C LEU A 532 44.00 161.56 -120.31
N GLN A 533 42.84 161.34 -119.69
CA GLN A 533 41.54 161.67 -120.26
C GLN A 533 41.31 163.18 -120.34
N LYS A 534 41.78 163.96 -119.34
CA LYS A 534 41.76 165.43 -119.36
C LYS A 534 42.61 166.02 -120.49
N GLN A 535 43.82 165.49 -120.72
CA GLN A 535 44.68 165.99 -121.81
C GLN A 535 44.09 165.72 -123.20
N LYS A 536 43.35 164.62 -123.36
CA LYS A 536 42.71 164.26 -124.63
C LYS A 536 41.55 165.17 -125.02
N GLN A 537 40.85 165.74 -124.04
CA GLN A 537 39.72 166.63 -124.28
C GLN A 537 40.16 168.02 -124.75
N ALA A 538 41.28 168.54 -124.21
CA ALA A 538 41.82 169.86 -124.56
C ALA A 538 42.29 169.96 -126.03
N ALA A 539 42.88 168.89 -126.57
CA ALA A 539 43.33 168.85 -127.97
C ALA A 539 42.18 168.82 -128.99
N LYS A 540 40.95 168.48 -128.55
CA LYS A 540 39.79 168.31 -129.44
C LYS A 540 39.07 169.64 -129.73
N GLU A 541 39.19 170.62 -128.84
CA GLU A 541 38.55 171.94 -128.99
C GLU A 541 39.33 172.87 -129.94
N GLU A 542 40.66 172.72 -130.07
CA GLU A 542 41.45 173.52 -131.02
C GLU A 542 41.20 173.16 -132.49
N LEU A 543 40.81 171.91 -132.79
CA LEU A 543 40.60 171.44 -134.17
C LEU A 543 39.30 171.99 -134.77
N GLY A 544 38.24 172.11 -133.96
CA GLY A 544 36.90 172.52 -134.43
C GLY A 544 36.83 173.97 -134.92
N ASN A 545 37.60 174.89 -134.32
CA ASN A 545 37.55 176.30 -134.69
C ASN A 545 38.29 176.64 -136.00
N THR A 546 39.09 175.71 -136.54
CA THR A 546 39.77 175.89 -137.83
C THR A 546 38.89 175.47 -139.02
N GLU A 547 37.98 174.51 -138.84
CA GLU A 547 37.11 174.01 -139.91
C GLU A 547 35.98 175.00 -140.26
N GLU A 548 35.48 175.80 -139.32
CA GLU A 548 34.38 176.72 -139.58
C GLU A 548 34.80 177.95 -140.42
N LYS A 549 36.09 178.33 -140.39
CA LYS A 549 36.66 179.38 -141.25
C LYS A 549 36.75 178.97 -142.72
N LEU A 550 36.82 177.67 -143.03
CA LEU A 550 36.90 177.15 -144.40
C LEU A 550 35.52 177.01 -145.08
N ARG A 551 34.43 176.83 -144.31
CA ARG A 551 33.08 176.68 -144.89
C ARG A 551 32.50 177.98 -145.47
N LYS A 552 32.86 179.15 -144.95
CA LYS A 552 32.31 180.42 -145.48
C LYS A 552 32.95 180.91 -146.77
N VAL A 553 34.16 180.46 -147.11
CA VAL A 553 34.84 180.82 -148.37
C VAL A 553 34.27 180.05 -149.57
N TYR A 554 33.63 178.90 -149.34
CA TYR A 554 33.15 178.04 -150.42
C TYR A 554 31.75 178.41 -150.96
N GLN A 555 30.90 179.08 -150.17
CA GLN A 555 29.49 179.25 -150.53
C GLN A 555 29.18 180.48 -151.40
N GLU A 556 30.06 181.49 -151.49
CA GLU A 556 29.80 182.68 -152.35
C GLU A 556 30.52 182.63 -153.71
N SER A 557 31.29 181.56 -153.97
CA SER A 557 31.86 181.29 -155.30
C SER A 557 30.87 180.63 -156.26
N GLU A 558 29.78 180.03 -155.78
CA GLU A 558 28.86 179.23 -156.61
C GLU A 558 27.67 180.01 -157.22
N ASP A 559 27.31 181.19 -156.70
CA ASP A 559 26.20 181.98 -157.27
C ASP A 559 26.63 182.97 -158.37
N LYS A 560 27.81 182.74 -158.99
CA LYS A 560 28.24 183.41 -160.23
C LYS A 560 27.86 182.65 -161.51
N GLU A 561 27.22 181.47 -161.45
CA GLU A 561 27.04 180.62 -162.64
C GLU A 561 25.60 180.16 -162.99
N ARG A 562 24.54 180.80 -162.46
CA ARG A 562 23.18 180.68 -163.05
C ARG A 562 22.42 182.02 -163.11
N GLN A 563 22.13 182.45 -164.35
CA GLN A 563 21.31 183.56 -164.87
C GLN A 563 22.02 184.90 -165.18
N VAL A 564 22.04 185.52 -166.39
CA VAL A 564 21.17 185.49 -167.60
C VAL A 564 20.46 184.16 -167.90
N VAL A 565 19.14 184.07 -167.89
CA VAL A 565 18.09 185.12 -167.98
C VAL A 565 17.79 185.84 -166.69
#